data_AF-A0A926CSY4-F1
#
_entry.id   AF-A0A926CSY4-F1
#
_cell.length_a   1.000
_cell.length_b   1.000
_cell.length_c   1.000
_cell.angle_alpha   90.00
_cell.angle_beta   90.00
_cell.angle_gamma   90.00
#
_symmetry.space_group_name_H-M   'P 1'
#
loop_
_entity.id
_entity.type
_entity.pdbx_description
1 polymer ?
#
loop_
_entity_poly.entity_id
_entity_poly.type
_entity_poly.pdbx_seq_one_letter_code
_entity_poly.pdbx_strand_id
1 'polypeptide(L)'
;MRHREQSVPFVYRLQIEVVASLFIILGIGLTVALGFSVLNNPRLQIGELEFERVIWRFLQNFGLLRPLLILTATVLLIRLGLRLRSGYIGAARWAKSVLTWLLILIGFGCLQAFFVGLDADLTSPGSIINGLTALVPWLLLLLVFGAAYIMLGSSRNFYGGDESIEEQSARRAWNLLVPTLAVFIVIAISPLEQVFLSSLTDERFASSEVSQFVGLDNYGQLLGLRIDPLACETNPDGTCLTETRAGVTSIVYPNPRGVLGDEYRELRFREWTSFDFNGTHYVVSARD
;
A
#
# COMPACT_ATOMS: atom_id res chain seq x y z
N MET A 1 7.32 -13.17 46.29
CA MET A 1 8.75 -13.11 45.89
C MET A 1 9.08 -11.69 45.51
N ARG A 2 9.87 -10.97 46.34
CA ARG A 2 10.36 -9.62 46.03
C ARG A 2 11.48 -9.77 45.01
N HIS A 3 11.25 -9.34 43.77
CA HIS A 3 12.34 -9.16 42.81
C HIS A 3 13.33 -8.17 43.42
N ARG A 4 14.53 -8.64 43.79
CA ARG A 4 15.66 -7.75 44.07
C ARG A 4 15.87 -6.92 42.81
N GLU A 5 15.65 -5.62 42.90
CA GLU A 5 16.12 -4.65 41.91
C GLU A 5 17.65 -4.76 41.87
N GLN A 6 18.17 -5.62 41.00
CA GLN A 6 19.58 -5.57 40.64
C GLN A 6 19.79 -4.24 39.92
N SER A 7 20.52 -3.34 40.57
CA SER A 7 20.89 -2.05 40.01
C SER A 7 21.65 -2.28 38.70
N VAL A 8 21.02 -1.94 37.59
CA VAL A 8 21.62 -2.00 36.26
C VAL A 8 22.85 -1.09 36.24
N PRO A 9 24.04 -1.56 35.84
CA PRO A 9 25.18 -0.68 35.68
C PRO A 9 24.84 0.43 34.68
N PHE A 10 25.22 1.66 35.01
CA PHE A 10 24.89 2.86 34.23
C PHE A 10 25.25 2.73 32.73
N VAL A 11 26.38 2.07 32.42
CA VAL A 11 26.86 1.85 31.05
C VAL A 11 25.84 1.10 30.19
N TYR A 12 25.20 0.04 30.70
CA TYR A 12 24.22 -0.73 29.93
C TYR A 12 22.95 0.06 29.68
N ARG A 13 22.49 0.83 30.67
CA ARG A 13 21.34 1.73 30.51
C ARG A 13 21.61 2.74 29.39
N LEU A 14 22.79 3.35 29.40
CA LEU A 14 23.20 4.28 28.35
C LEU A 14 23.24 3.61 26.96
N GLN A 15 23.78 2.39 26.86
CA GLN A 15 23.80 1.65 25.60
C GLN A 15 22.40 1.38 25.03
N ILE A 16 21.46 0.95 25.88
CA ILE A 16 20.07 0.68 25.47
C ILE A 16 19.40 1.98 25.00
N GLU A 17 19.60 3.09 25.72
CA GLU A 17 19.05 4.40 25.36
C GLU A 17 19.60 4.92 24.03
N VAL A 18 20.90 4.73 23.75
CA VAL A 18 21.52 5.10 22.47
C VAL A 18 20.91 4.30 21.33
N VAL A 19 20.82 2.97 21.46
CA VAL A 19 20.23 2.12 20.41
C VAL A 19 18.74 2.45 20.22
N ALA A 20 17.99 2.66 21.30
CA ALA A 20 16.58 3.02 21.21
C ALA A 20 16.38 4.36 20.50
N SER A 21 17.21 5.36 20.82
CA SER A 21 17.17 6.67 20.18
C SER A 21 17.51 6.57 18.70
N LEU A 22 18.47 5.73 18.33
CA LEU A 22 18.81 5.46 16.92
C LEU A 22 17.60 4.93 16.14
N PHE A 23 16.83 3.99 16.70
CA PHE A 23 15.61 3.46 16.06
C PHE A 23 14.53 4.53 15.86
N ILE A 24 14.33 5.41 16.86
CA ILE A 24 13.37 6.51 16.77
C ILE A 24 13.81 7.53 15.72
N ILE A 25 15.08 7.94 15.75
CA ILE A 25 15.67 8.87 14.77
C ILE A 25 15.56 8.30 13.36
N LEU A 26 15.85 7.00 13.18
CA LEU A 26 15.72 6.34 11.90
C LEU A 26 14.27 6.35 11.39
N GLY A 27 13.29 6.04 12.26
CA GLY A 27 11.87 6.11 11.90
C GLY A 27 11.45 7.52 11.48
N ILE A 28 11.81 8.54 12.25
CA ILE A 28 11.54 9.95 11.89
C ILE A 28 12.24 10.30 10.56
N GLY A 29 13.50 9.88 10.40
CA GLY A 29 14.28 10.09 9.19
C GLY A 29 13.62 9.52 7.94
N LEU A 30 13.01 8.33 8.02
CA LEU A 30 12.26 7.74 6.91
C LEU A 30 11.04 8.59 6.50
N THR A 31 10.31 9.13 7.47
CA THR A 31 9.15 10.01 7.19
C THR A 31 9.60 11.35 6.60
N VAL A 32 10.68 11.94 7.13
CA VAL A 32 11.25 13.18 6.58
C VAL A 32 11.77 12.94 5.16
N ALA A 33 12.44 11.81 4.90
CA ALA A 33 12.93 11.44 3.57
C ALA A 33 11.77 11.24 2.58
N LEU A 34 10.66 10.62 3.00
CA LEU A 34 9.46 10.53 2.19
C LEU A 34 8.91 11.93 1.86
N GLY A 35 8.75 12.80 2.85
CA GLY A 35 8.30 14.17 2.65
C GLY A 35 9.21 14.96 1.70
N PHE A 36 10.53 14.85 1.89
CA PHE A 36 11.52 15.46 1.01
C PHE A 36 11.45 14.90 -0.42
N SER A 37 11.26 13.59 -0.58
CA SER A 37 11.10 12.97 -1.89
C SER A 37 9.86 13.47 -2.63
N VAL A 38 8.76 13.69 -1.91
CA VAL A 38 7.52 14.27 -2.44
C VAL A 38 7.72 15.73 -2.83
N LEU A 39 8.28 16.54 -1.93
CA LEU A 39 8.46 17.98 -2.15
C LEU A 39 9.43 18.31 -3.27
N ASN A 40 10.47 17.51 -3.46
CA ASN A 40 11.48 17.73 -4.51
C ASN A 40 11.16 17.02 -5.83
N ASN A 41 10.01 16.36 -5.96
CA ASN A 41 9.67 15.71 -7.20
C ASN A 41 9.21 16.74 -8.25
N PRO A 42 9.93 16.93 -9.38
CA PRO A 42 9.56 17.93 -10.38
C PRO A 42 8.17 17.69 -10.99
N ARG A 43 7.71 16.43 -11.01
CA ARG A 43 6.38 16.07 -11.54
C ARG A 43 5.23 16.58 -10.68
N LEU A 44 5.49 16.89 -9.40
CA LEU A 44 4.48 17.42 -8.47
C LEU A 44 4.48 18.94 -8.39
N GLN A 45 5.56 19.62 -8.81
CA GLN A 45 5.72 21.07 -8.66
C GLN A 45 5.06 21.91 -9.77
N ILE A 46 4.34 21.28 -10.71
CA ILE A 46 3.65 21.99 -11.79
C ILE A 46 2.44 22.70 -11.17
N GLY A 47 2.47 24.04 -11.16
CA GLY A 47 1.66 24.98 -10.35
C GLY A 47 0.14 25.00 -10.57
N GLU A 48 -0.50 23.85 -10.66
CA GLU A 48 -1.95 23.71 -10.69
C GLU A 48 -2.47 23.52 -9.26
N LEU A 49 -3.35 24.42 -8.82
CA LEU A 49 -3.93 24.45 -7.46
C LEU A 49 -5.05 23.41 -7.26
N GLU A 50 -5.37 22.62 -8.28
CA GLU A 50 -6.41 21.60 -8.17
C GLU A 50 -5.89 20.39 -7.39
N PHE A 51 -6.37 20.27 -6.15
CA PHE A 51 -6.05 19.19 -5.22
C PHE A 51 -6.19 17.79 -5.85
N GLU A 52 -7.21 17.58 -6.67
CA GLU A 52 -7.47 16.31 -7.36
C GLU A 52 -6.31 15.90 -8.30
N ARG A 53 -5.80 16.85 -9.09
CA ARG A 53 -4.65 16.59 -9.97
C ARG A 53 -3.37 16.32 -9.19
N VAL A 54 -3.17 17.00 -8.06
CA VAL A 54 -2.01 16.77 -7.18
C VAL A 54 -2.04 15.36 -6.58
N ILE A 55 -3.20 14.93 -6.07
CA ILE A 55 -3.37 13.55 -5.56
C ILE A 55 -3.09 12.55 -6.67
N TRP A 56 -3.67 12.76 -7.86
CA TRP A 56 -3.50 11.82 -8.96
C TRP A 56 -2.03 11.67 -9.37
N ARG A 57 -1.32 12.79 -9.56
CA ARG A 57 0.13 12.77 -9.87
C ARG A 57 0.95 12.12 -8.75
N PHE A 58 0.57 12.35 -7.50
CA PHE A 58 1.21 11.68 -6.35
C PHE A 58 1.02 10.16 -6.44
N LEU A 59 -0.20 9.69 -6.66
CA LEU A 59 -0.52 8.27 -6.78
C LEU A 59 0.16 7.62 -7.99
N GLN A 60 0.21 8.28 -9.15
CA GLN A 60 0.94 7.76 -10.32
C GLN A 60 2.44 7.62 -10.06
N ASN A 61 3.06 8.61 -9.39
CA ASN A 61 4.51 8.65 -9.24
C ASN A 61 5.02 7.79 -8.07
N PHE A 62 4.32 7.83 -6.93
CA PHE A 62 4.71 7.11 -5.71
C PHE A 62 3.94 5.82 -5.52
N GLY A 63 2.70 5.74 -6.02
CA GLY A 63 1.77 4.71 -5.62
C GLY A 63 1.20 4.93 -4.22
N LEU A 64 0.27 4.06 -3.83
CA LEU A 64 -0.20 3.80 -2.49
C LEU A 64 0.77 2.92 -1.70
N LEU A 65 1.39 1.91 -2.35
CA LEU A 65 2.14 0.88 -1.64
C LEU A 65 3.42 1.42 -1.00
N ARG A 66 4.22 2.20 -1.74
CA ARG A 66 5.51 2.71 -1.24
C ARG A 66 5.36 3.63 -0.02
N PRO A 67 4.51 4.69 -0.05
CA PRO A 67 4.27 5.51 1.13
C PRO A 67 3.75 4.70 2.31
N LEU A 68 2.82 3.77 2.07
CA LEU A 68 2.24 2.93 3.13
C LEU A 68 3.29 2.04 3.80
N LEU A 69 4.19 1.42 3.01
CA LEU A 69 5.29 0.61 3.54
C LEU A 69 6.26 1.46 4.36
N ILE A 70 6.62 2.66 3.89
CA ILE A 70 7.52 3.57 4.60
C ILE A 70 6.90 4.05 5.91
N LEU A 71 5.61 4.41 5.91
CA LEU A 71 4.88 4.81 7.11
C LEU A 71 4.76 3.65 8.11
N THR A 72 4.44 2.45 7.62
CA THR A 72 4.38 1.24 8.46
C THR A 72 5.74 0.93 9.09
N ALA A 73 6.81 0.98 8.29
CA ALA A 73 8.17 0.80 8.79
C ALA A 73 8.55 1.88 9.82
N THR A 74 8.18 3.13 9.59
CA THR A 74 8.38 4.23 10.56
C THR A 74 7.72 3.92 11.90
N VAL A 75 6.42 3.58 11.89
CA VAL A 75 5.66 3.27 13.11
C VAL A 75 6.28 2.07 13.83
N LEU A 76 6.68 1.02 13.09
CA LEU A 76 7.34 -0.15 13.67
C LEU A 76 8.69 0.20 14.32
N LEU A 77 9.54 1.00 13.68
CA LEU A 77 10.84 1.41 14.22
C LEU A 77 10.69 2.28 15.47
N ILE A 78 9.76 3.25 15.46
CA ILE A 78 9.47 4.10 16.63
C ILE A 78 8.94 3.25 17.78
N ARG A 79 7.97 2.36 17.51
CA ARG A 79 7.41 1.45 18.51
C ARG A 79 8.48 0.53 19.09
N LEU A 80 9.40 0.05 18.25
CA LEU A 80 10.50 -0.81 18.68
C LEU A 80 11.48 -0.04 19.57
N GLY A 81 11.84 1.19 19.20
CA GLY A 81 12.68 2.07 20.03
C GLY A 81 12.06 2.37 21.39
N LEU A 82 10.76 2.71 21.43
CA LEU A 82 10.03 2.94 22.69
C LEU A 82 9.95 1.68 23.56
N ARG A 83 9.70 0.51 22.96
CA ARG A 83 9.71 -0.78 23.68
C ARG A 83 11.10 -1.22 24.12
N LEU A 84 12.16 -0.78 23.43
CA LEU A 84 13.53 -1.04 23.83
C LEU A 84 13.88 -0.24 25.10
N ARG A 85 13.44 1.02 25.18
CA ARG A 85 13.56 1.84 26.42
C ARG A 85 12.82 1.23 27.61
N SER A 86 11.70 0.56 27.37
CA SER A 86 10.95 -0.11 28.45
C SER A 86 11.59 -1.42 28.93
N GLY A 87 12.75 -1.82 28.40
CA GLY A 87 13.46 -3.04 28.81
C GLY A 87 12.79 -4.34 28.36
N TYR A 88 11.95 -4.31 27.33
CA TYR A 88 11.23 -5.49 26.86
C TYR A 88 12.16 -6.43 26.07
N ILE A 89 12.37 -7.66 26.55
CA ILE A 89 13.32 -8.62 25.95
C ILE A 89 12.99 -8.97 24.50
N GLY A 90 11.70 -9.11 24.19
CA GLY A 90 11.25 -9.38 22.82
C GLY A 90 11.62 -8.25 21.86
N ALA A 91 11.58 -6.99 22.33
CA ALA A 91 11.93 -5.83 21.51
C ALA A 91 13.43 -5.80 21.20
N ALA A 92 14.29 -6.13 22.17
CA ALA A 92 15.74 -6.25 21.92
C ALA A 92 16.06 -7.31 20.85
N ARG A 93 15.33 -8.44 20.86
CA ARG A 93 15.54 -9.52 19.87
C ARG A 93 15.02 -9.14 18.48
N TRP A 94 13.87 -8.48 18.40
CA TRP A 94 13.37 -7.92 17.14
C TRP A 94 14.29 -6.81 16.62
N ALA A 95 14.75 -5.90 17.47
CA ALA A 95 15.69 -4.83 17.12
C ALA A 95 17.01 -5.38 16.57
N LYS A 96 17.55 -6.44 17.20
CA LYS A 96 18.72 -7.13 16.66
C LYS A 96 18.47 -7.71 15.27
N SER A 97 17.30 -8.33 15.06
CA SER A 97 16.95 -8.93 13.77
C SER A 97 16.81 -7.86 12.68
N VAL A 98 16.18 -6.73 13.00
CA VAL A 98 16.09 -5.56 12.12
C VAL A 98 17.49 -5.02 11.80
N LEU A 99 18.36 -4.85 12.82
CA LEU A 99 19.76 -4.42 12.62
C LEU A 99 20.54 -5.38 11.71
N THR A 100 20.34 -6.69 11.85
CA THR A 100 20.97 -7.68 10.96
C THR A 100 20.56 -7.45 9.51
N TRP A 101 19.27 -7.30 9.23
CA TRP A 101 18.79 -7.02 7.87
C TRP A 101 19.28 -5.66 7.36
N LEU A 102 19.32 -4.64 8.22
CA LEU A 102 19.88 -3.32 7.88
C LEU A 102 21.36 -3.41 7.50
N LEU A 103 22.16 -4.16 8.25
CA LEU A 103 23.58 -4.35 7.95
C LEU A 103 23.79 -5.11 6.64
N ILE A 104 22.96 -6.11 6.34
CA ILE A 104 22.99 -6.82 5.05
C ILE A 104 22.68 -5.85 3.91
N LEU A 105 21.62 -5.05 4.04
CA LEU A 105 21.23 -4.05 3.02
C LEU A 105 22.30 -2.97 2.84
N ILE A 106 22.90 -2.48 3.93
CA ILE A 106 24.02 -1.52 3.87
C ILE A 106 25.22 -2.16 3.19
N GLY A 107 25.55 -3.41 3.48
CA GLY A 107 26.65 -4.12 2.83
C GLY A 107 26.43 -4.30 1.32
N PHE A 108 25.20 -4.61 0.91
CA PHE A 108 24.83 -4.63 -0.50
C PHE A 108 24.92 -3.23 -1.13
N GLY A 109 24.45 -2.20 -0.42
CA GLY A 109 24.55 -0.81 -0.84
C GLY A 109 25.99 -0.32 -1.01
N CYS A 110 26.92 -0.72 -0.14
CA CYS A 110 28.36 -0.49 -0.32
C CYS A 110 28.80 -1.06 -1.67
N LEU A 111 28.54 -2.35 -1.91
CA LEU A 111 28.96 -3.02 -3.13
C LEU A 111 28.37 -2.34 -4.38
N GLN A 112 27.08 -2.05 -4.37
CA GLN A 112 26.42 -1.34 -5.46
C GLN A 112 27.01 0.06 -5.68
N ALA A 113 27.20 0.86 -4.63
CA ALA A 113 27.73 2.21 -4.75
C ALA A 113 29.16 2.23 -5.30
N PHE A 114 29.98 1.26 -4.91
CA PHE A 114 31.31 1.09 -5.50
C PHE A 114 31.21 0.84 -6.99
N PHE A 115 30.40 -0.13 -7.43
CA PHE A 115 30.25 -0.45 -8.85
C PHE A 115 29.61 0.67 -9.67
N VAL A 116 28.68 1.44 -9.10
CA VAL A 116 28.09 2.62 -9.75
C VAL A 116 29.10 3.77 -9.86
N GLY A 117 30.00 3.90 -8.88
CA GLY A 117 31.08 4.89 -8.91
C GLY A 117 32.25 4.51 -9.81
N LEU A 118 32.33 3.25 -10.26
CA LEU A 118 33.30 2.84 -11.27
C LEU A 118 32.82 3.29 -12.65
N ASP A 119 33.62 4.12 -13.31
CA ASP A 119 33.41 4.45 -14.71
C ASP A 119 33.67 3.23 -15.59
N ALA A 120 33.03 3.19 -16.78
CA ALA A 120 33.24 2.13 -17.76
C ALA A 120 34.71 2.01 -18.20
N ASP A 121 35.47 3.09 -18.10
CA ASP A 121 36.91 3.10 -18.33
C ASP A 121 37.69 2.94 -17.01
N LEU A 122 37.99 1.68 -16.70
CA LEU A 122 38.81 1.26 -15.56
C LEU A 122 40.29 1.69 -15.68
N THR A 123 40.74 2.18 -16.83
CA THR A 123 42.12 2.63 -17.01
C THR A 123 42.32 4.08 -16.54
N SER A 124 41.24 4.82 -16.35
CA SER A 124 41.30 6.17 -15.81
C SER A 124 41.67 6.14 -14.30
N PRO A 125 42.71 6.86 -13.86
CA PRO A 125 43.07 6.93 -12.45
C PRO A 125 41.95 7.47 -11.54
N GLY A 126 40.99 8.20 -12.11
CA GLY A 126 39.84 8.75 -11.41
C GLY A 126 38.74 7.74 -11.09
N SER A 127 38.57 6.68 -11.89
CA SER A 127 37.46 5.71 -11.72
C SER A 127 37.51 5.01 -10.36
N ILE A 128 38.70 4.59 -9.90
CA ILE A 128 38.86 3.96 -8.58
C ILE A 128 38.55 4.95 -7.45
N ILE A 129 38.96 6.21 -7.58
CA ILE A 129 38.72 7.24 -6.57
C ILE A 129 37.21 7.54 -6.47
N ASN A 130 36.50 7.62 -7.60
CA ASN A 130 35.06 7.80 -7.65
C ASN A 130 34.32 6.63 -6.98
N GLY A 131 34.73 5.38 -7.26
CA GLY A 131 34.21 4.20 -6.57
C GLY A 131 34.42 4.23 -5.06
N LEU A 132 35.62 4.59 -4.60
CA LEU A 132 35.95 4.68 -3.16
C LEU A 132 35.22 5.83 -2.45
N THR A 133 35.07 6.98 -3.10
CA THR A 133 34.33 8.12 -2.52
C THR A 133 32.84 7.81 -2.39
N ALA A 134 32.26 7.07 -3.35
CA ALA A 134 30.88 6.59 -3.27
C ALA A 134 30.64 5.62 -2.10
N LEU A 135 31.66 4.92 -1.61
CA LEU A 135 31.58 4.02 -0.44
C LEU A 135 31.48 4.74 0.90
N VAL A 136 32.06 5.93 1.03
CA VAL A 136 32.19 6.66 2.31
C VAL A 136 30.87 6.75 3.10
N PRO A 137 29.74 7.21 2.52
CA PRO A 137 28.49 7.29 3.28
C PRO A 137 28.02 5.92 3.78
N TRP A 138 28.19 4.86 2.98
CA TRP A 138 27.78 3.52 3.35
C TRP A 138 28.65 2.92 4.45
N LEU A 139 29.96 3.17 4.42
CA LEU A 139 30.89 2.74 5.48
C LEU A 139 30.58 3.44 6.82
N LEU A 140 30.21 4.73 6.78
CA LEU A 140 29.78 5.44 7.99
C LEU A 140 28.49 4.84 8.57
N LEU A 141 27.50 4.53 7.73
CA LEU A 141 26.29 3.84 8.17
C LEU A 141 26.62 2.46 8.74
N LEU A 142 27.49 1.69 8.09
CA LEU A 142 27.92 0.37 8.55
C LEU A 142 28.57 0.46 9.93
N LEU A 143 29.41 1.47 10.17
CA LEU A 143 30.03 1.72 11.47
C LEU A 143 28.96 2.02 12.54
N VAL A 144 28.03 2.94 12.27
CA VAL A 144 26.99 3.35 13.23
C VAL A 144 26.08 2.17 13.58
N PHE A 145 25.55 1.46 12.58
CA PHE A 145 24.65 0.33 12.81
C PHE A 145 25.39 -0.91 13.34
N GLY A 146 26.66 -1.10 12.97
CA GLY A 146 27.53 -2.15 13.49
C GLY A 146 27.81 -1.96 14.97
N ALA A 147 28.14 -0.73 15.39
CA ALA A 147 28.30 -0.37 16.79
C ALA A 147 27.01 -0.62 17.59
N ALA A 148 25.86 -0.17 17.06
CA ALA A 148 24.56 -0.43 17.69
C ALA A 148 24.25 -1.93 17.83
N TYR A 149 24.58 -2.74 16.82
CA TYR A 149 24.42 -4.19 16.85
C TYR A 149 25.28 -4.86 17.94
N ILE A 150 26.54 -4.44 18.07
CA ILE A 150 27.47 -4.95 19.10
C ILE A 150 27.01 -4.53 20.49
N MET A 151 26.62 -3.26 20.69
CA MET A 151 26.11 -2.74 21.97
C MET A 151 24.85 -3.48 22.42
N LEU A 152 23.91 -3.72 21.50
CA LEU A 152 22.71 -4.52 21.77
C LEU A 152 23.04 -5.99 22.07
N GLY A 153 24.14 -6.51 21.52
CA GLY A 153 24.66 -7.84 21.82
C GLY A 153 25.23 -7.97 23.23
N SER A 154 26.00 -6.98 23.67
CA SER A 154 26.61 -6.94 25.01
C SER A 154 25.58 -6.82 26.13
N SER A 155 24.47 -6.12 25.88
CA SER A 155 23.40 -5.88 26.87
C SER A 155 22.40 -7.03 27.05
N ARG A 156 22.56 -8.18 26.38
CA ARG A 156 21.56 -9.27 26.41
C ARG A 156 21.36 -9.92 27.77
N ASN A 157 22.41 -10.02 28.57
CA ASN A 157 22.35 -10.68 29.89
C ASN A 157 21.49 -9.93 30.91
N PHE A 158 21.13 -8.67 30.60
CA PHE A 158 20.36 -7.84 31.50
C PHE A 158 18.84 -7.97 31.32
N TYR A 159 18.39 -8.45 30.16
CA TYR A 159 16.96 -8.64 29.95
C TYR A 159 16.52 -9.90 30.68
N GLY A 160 15.75 -9.72 31.76
CA GLY A 160 15.12 -10.83 32.48
C GLY A 160 14.01 -11.45 31.62
N GLY A 161 14.06 -12.77 31.44
CA GLY A 161 13.03 -13.53 30.74
C GLY A 161 13.60 -14.74 30.01
N ASP A 162 13.20 -15.93 30.45
CA ASP A 162 13.44 -17.15 29.71
C ASP A 162 12.38 -17.26 28.61
N GLU A 163 12.81 -17.41 27.37
CA GLU A 163 11.90 -17.75 26.28
C GLU A 163 11.86 -19.26 26.11
N SER A 164 10.67 -19.79 25.86
CA SER A 164 10.51 -21.19 25.50
C SER A 164 11.27 -21.51 24.20
N ILE A 165 11.65 -22.78 24.02
CA ILE A 165 12.31 -23.25 22.80
C ILE A 165 11.42 -22.99 21.57
N GLU A 166 10.10 -23.06 21.75
CA GLU A 166 9.10 -22.82 20.71
C GLU A 166 9.07 -21.37 20.25
N GLU A 167 9.13 -20.39 21.16
CA GLU A 167 9.18 -18.97 20.79
C GLU A 167 10.46 -18.62 20.02
N GLN A 168 11.58 -19.24 20.41
CA GLN A 168 12.86 -19.03 19.75
C GLN A 168 12.87 -19.61 18.33
N SER A 169 12.30 -20.80 18.13
CA SER A 169 12.22 -21.44 16.82
C SER A 169 11.28 -20.65 15.91
N ALA A 170 10.10 -20.26 16.41
CA ALA A 170 9.13 -19.44 15.68
C ALA A 170 9.74 -18.12 15.21
N ARG A 171 10.46 -17.40 16.08
CA ARG A 171 11.11 -16.14 15.67
C ARG A 171 12.18 -16.35 14.61
N ARG A 172 13.00 -17.40 14.71
CA ARG A 172 14.02 -17.69 13.67
C ARG A 172 13.36 -17.98 12.33
N ALA A 173 12.27 -18.75 12.32
CA ALA A 173 11.47 -19.00 11.12
C ALA A 173 10.94 -17.69 10.53
N TRP A 174 10.34 -16.83 11.36
CA TRP A 174 9.88 -15.51 10.93
C TRP A 174 11.00 -14.63 10.38
N ASN A 175 12.19 -14.62 10.99
CA ASN A 175 13.32 -13.82 10.49
C ASN A 175 13.77 -14.22 9.08
N LEU A 176 13.64 -15.50 8.71
CA LEU A 176 13.98 -16.00 7.37
C LEU A 176 12.82 -15.79 6.38
N LEU A 177 11.58 -15.82 6.86
CA LEU A 177 10.38 -15.73 6.03
C LEU A 177 9.95 -14.30 5.73
N VAL A 178 10.08 -13.37 6.68
CA VAL A 178 9.65 -11.96 6.51
C VAL A 178 10.25 -11.29 5.27
N PRO A 179 11.56 -11.40 4.97
CA PRO A 179 12.14 -10.73 3.81
C PRO A 179 11.62 -11.27 2.49
N THR A 180 11.48 -12.59 2.36
CA THR A 180 10.98 -13.22 1.14
C THR A 180 9.51 -12.91 0.93
N LEU A 181 8.71 -12.97 2.00
CA LEU A 181 7.30 -12.59 1.98
C LEU A 181 7.12 -11.11 1.62
N ALA A 182 7.95 -10.21 2.16
CA ALA A 182 7.88 -8.79 1.86
C ALA A 182 8.12 -8.52 0.36
N VAL A 183 9.12 -9.16 -0.25
CA VAL A 183 9.37 -9.06 -1.68
C VAL A 183 8.19 -9.59 -2.50
N PHE A 184 7.64 -10.75 -2.14
CA PHE A 184 6.45 -11.29 -2.82
C PHE A 184 5.24 -10.38 -2.71
N ILE A 185 4.97 -9.82 -1.53
CA ILE A 185 3.89 -8.85 -1.32
C ILE A 185 4.07 -7.65 -2.23
N VAL A 186 5.29 -7.09 -2.30
CA VAL A 186 5.55 -5.92 -3.16
C VAL A 186 5.31 -6.25 -4.64
N ILE A 187 5.84 -7.38 -5.11
CA ILE A 187 5.69 -7.79 -6.51
C ILE A 187 4.23 -8.12 -6.84
N ALA A 188 3.51 -8.78 -5.94
CA ALA A 188 2.13 -9.19 -6.16
C ALA A 188 1.12 -8.03 -6.07
N ILE A 189 1.33 -7.07 -5.16
CA ILE A 189 0.42 -5.94 -4.98
C ILE A 189 0.62 -4.87 -6.07
N SER A 190 1.85 -4.69 -6.58
CA SER A 190 2.14 -3.60 -7.53
C SER A 190 1.24 -3.60 -8.79
N PRO A 191 0.95 -4.73 -9.46
CA PRO A 191 0.02 -4.75 -10.60
C PRO A 191 -1.42 -4.44 -10.19
N LEU A 192 -1.87 -4.98 -9.05
CA LEU A 192 -3.23 -4.75 -8.55
C LEU A 192 -3.47 -3.26 -8.25
N GLU A 193 -2.46 -2.61 -7.67
CA GLU A 193 -2.46 -1.18 -7.42
C GLU A 193 -2.60 -0.37 -8.70
N GLN A 194 -1.89 -0.74 -9.77
CA GLN A 194 -2.00 -0.05 -11.06
C GLN A 194 -3.41 -0.17 -11.65
N VAL A 195 -4.01 -1.37 -11.59
CA VAL A 195 -5.39 -1.59 -12.04
C VAL A 195 -6.38 -0.79 -11.21
N PHE A 196 -6.20 -0.76 -9.89
CA PHE A 196 -7.05 0.03 -8.99
C PHE A 196 -6.94 1.53 -9.29
N LEU A 197 -5.72 2.05 -9.47
CA LEU A 197 -5.52 3.46 -9.80
C LEU A 197 -6.09 3.83 -11.17
N SER A 198 -5.91 2.97 -12.17
CA SER A 198 -6.49 3.16 -13.52
C SER A 198 -8.03 3.09 -13.50
N SER A 199 -8.62 2.30 -12.60
CA SER A 199 -10.10 2.26 -12.47
C SER A 199 -10.72 3.56 -11.93
N LEU A 200 -9.92 4.42 -11.29
CA LEU A 200 -10.34 5.74 -10.82
C LEU A 200 -10.15 6.84 -11.87
N THR A 201 -9.68 6.49 -13.07
CA THR A 201 -9.43 7.42 -14.17
C THR A 201 -10.22 7.06 -15.41
N ASP A 202 -10.29 8.01 -16.35
CA ASP A 202 -10.91 7.83 -17.66
C ASP A 202 -9.96 7.23 -18.72
N GLU A 203 -8.97 6.43 -18.28
CA GLU A 203 -7.94 5.90 -19.14
C GLU A 203 -8.53 4.98 -20.22
N ARG A 204 -8.46 5.39 -21.49
CA ARG A 204 -8.92 4.61 -22.64
C ARG A 204 -7.79 3.72 -23.16
N PHE A 205 -8.08 2.44 -23.35
CA PHE A 205 -7.15 1.50 -23.96
C PHE A 205 -6.63 2.04 -25.30
N ALA A 206 -5.30 2.16 -25.42
CA ALA A 206 -4.57 2.68 -26.58
C ALA A 206 -4.77 4.17 -26.92
N SER A 207 -5.30 4.99 -26.01
CA SER A 207 -5.27 6.45 -26.15
C SER A 207 -3.94 7.04 -25.67
N SER A 208 -3.47 8.10 -26.32
CA SER A 208 -2.33 8.92 -25.89
C SER A 208 -2.76 10.16 -25.11
N GLU A 209 -4.06 10.31 -24.85
CA GLU A 209 -4.61 11.43 -24.08
C GLU A 209 -4.21 11.33 -22.60
N VAL A 210 -4.05 12.49 -21.96
CA VAL A 210 -3.71 12.56 -20.53
C VAL A 210 -4.93 12.12 -19.73
N SER A 211 -4.82 11.01 -19.01
CA SER A 211 -5.89 10.51 -18.15
C SER A 211 -6.20 11.49 -17.02
N GLN A 212 -7.49 11.74 -16.83
CA GLN A 212 -8.06 12.57 -15.80
C GLN A 212 -8.62 11.69 -14.68
N PHE A 213 -8.56 12.20 -13.46
CA PHE A 213 -9.15 11.54 -12.31
C PHE A 213 -10.67 11.76 -12.34
N VAL A 214 -11.43 10.67 -12.46
CA VAL A 214 -12.90 10.67 -12.45
C VAL A 214 -13.47 10.10 -11.15
N GLY A 215 -12.59 9.71 -10.21
CA GLY A 215 -12.98 9.21 -8.91
C GLY A 215 -13.81 7.93 -9.00
N LEU A 216 -15.01 7.96 -8.41
CA LEU A 216 -15.91 6.80 -8.37
C LEU A 216 -16.94 6.80 -9.49
N ASP A 217 -16.87 7.72 -10.44
CA ASP A 217 -17.86 7.82 -11.51
C ASP A 217 -17.92 6.56 -12.37
N ASN A 218 -16.77 5.93 -12.62
CA ASN A 218 -16.71 4.63 -13.31
C ASN A 218 -17.47 3.54 -12.54
N TYR A 219 -17.36 3.51 -11.21
CA TYR A 219 -18.07 2.55 -10.37
C TYR A 219 -19.57 2.88 -10.27
N GLY A 220 -19.94 4.15 -10.21
CA GLY A 220 -21.34 4.59 -10.26
C GLY A 220 -22.00 4.22 -11.58
N GLN A 221 -21.25 4.32 -12.68
CA GLN A 221 -21.70 3.85 -13.98
C GLN A 221 -21.91 2.34 -13.98
N LEU A 222 -20.97 1.54 -13.47
CA LEU A 222 -21.06 0.08 -13.44
C LEU A 222 -22.14 -0.45 -12.48
N LEU A 223 -22.32 0.20 -11.32
CA LEU A 223 -23.30 -0.19 -10.30
C LEU A 223 -24.65 0.53 -10.46
N GLY A 224 -24.89 1.13 -11.63
CA GLY A 224 -26.12 1.83 -11.94
C GLY A 224 -27.33 0.90 -11.76
N LEU A 225 -28.16 1.20 -10.76
CA LEU A 225 -29.47 0.60 -10.56
C LEU A 225 -30.53 1.66 -10.88
N ARG A 226 -31.46 1.29 -11.75
CA ARG A 226 -32.57 2.15 -12.16
C ARG A 226 -33.89 1.44 -11.93
N ILE A 227 -34.90 2.20 -11.51
CA ILE A 227 -36.26 1.71 -11.33
C ILE A 227 -37.14 2.56 -12.22
N ASP A 228 -37.75 1.95 -13.23
CA ASP A 228 -38.62 2.65 -14.17
C ASP A 228 -40.04 2.06 -14.15
N PRO A 229 -41.07 2.91 -14.20
CA PRO A 229 -42.43 2.45 -14.43
C PRO A 229 -42.60 2.04 -15.90
N LEU A 230 -43.22 0.87 -16.13
CA LEU A 230 -43.59 0.38 -17.46
C LEU A 230 -45.11 0.39 -17.61
N ALA A 231 -45.59 1.05 -18.66
CA ALA A 231 -46.99 0.95 -19.07
C ALA A 231 -47.23 -0.40 -19.78
N CYS A 232 -48.41 -0.98 -19.61
CA CYS A 232 -48.84 -2.16 -20.36
C CYS A 232 -48.93 -1.83 -21.85
N GLU A 233 -48.77 -2.82 -22.73
CA GLU A 233 -49.11 -2.61 -24.14
C GLU A 233 -50.63 -2.45 -24.27
N THR A 234 -51.08 -1.41 -24.97
CA THR A 234 -52.51 -1.12 -25.12
C THR A 234 -53.03 -1.59 -26.47
N ASN A 235 -54.23 -2.19 -26.47
CA ASN A 235 -55.01 -2.44 -27.67
C ASN A 235 -55.51 -1.12 -28.30
N PRO A 236 -55.99 -1.13 -29.56
CA PRO A 236 -56.60 0.03 -30.21
C PRO A 236 -57.75 0.66 -29.38
N ASP A 237 -58.40 -0.15 -28.55
CA ASP A 237 -59.51 0.25 -27.67
C ASP A 237 -59.03 0.87 -26.33
N GLY A 238 -57.72 1.05 -26.13
CA GLY A 238 -57.12 1.63 -24.94
C GLY A 238 -57.04 0.71 -23.71
N THR A 239 -57.42 -0.56 -23.84
CA THR A 239 -57.30 -1.57 -22.78
C THR A 239 -55.95 -2.27 -22.82
N CYS A 240 -55.39 -2.65 -21.65
CA CYS A 240 -54.14 -3.41 -21.60
C CYS A 240 -54.29 -4.76 -22.30
N LEU A 241 -53.29 -5.12 -23.11
CA LEU A 241 -53.17 -6.43 -23.72
C LEU A 241 -52.99 -7.50 -22.65
N THR A 242 -53.80 -8.55 -22.75
CA THR A 242 -53.76 -9.69 -21.84
C THR A 242 -53.51 -10.95 -22.65
N GLU A 243 -52.48 -11.71 -22.29
CA GLU A 243 -52.20 -13.02 -22.87
C GLU A 243 -52.69 -14.11 -21.92
N THR A 244 -53.41 -15.09 -22.43
CA THR A 244 -53.84 -16.24 -21.63
C THR A 244 -53.00 -17.45 -21.99
N ARG A 245 -52.14 -17.88 -21.07
CA ARG A 245 -51.28 -19.05 -21.24
C ARG A 245 -51.63 -20.09 -20.17
N ALA A 246 -51.93 -21.32 -20.60
CA ALA A 246 -52.29 -22.42 -19.70
C ALA A 246 -53.44 -22.10 -18.71
N GLY A 247 -54.44 -21.33 -19.15
CA GLY A 247 -55.61 -20.95 -18.33
C GLY A 247 -55.37 -19.82 -17.34
N VAL A 248 -54.17 -19.20 -17.33
CA VAL A 248 -53.85 -18.02 -16.54
C VAL A 248 -53.74 -16.80 -17.47
N THR A 249 -54.51 -15.76 -17.19
CA THR A 249 -54.49 -14.49 -17.93
C THR A 249 -53.49 -13.53 -17.27
N SER A 250 -52.44 -13.15 -17.99
CA SER A 250 -51.42 -12.18 -17.54
C SER A 250 -51.40 -10.95 -18.45
N ILE A 251 -51.16 -9.78 -17.87
CA ILE A 251 -50.97 -8.54 -18.63
C ILE A 251 -49.64 -8.62 -19.39
N VAL A 252 -49.64 -8.22 -20.66
CA VAL A 252 -48.45 -8.17 -21.50
C VAL A 252 -47.78 -6.81 -21.33
N TYR A 253 -46.53 -6.83 -20.89
CA TYR A 253 -45.68 -5.64 -20.78
C TYR A 253 -44.70 -5.59 -21.95
N PRO A 254 -44.44 -4.41 -22.51
CA PRO A 254 -43.50 -4.25 -23.61
C PRO A 254 -42.07 -4.53 -23.12
N ASN A 255 -41.17 -4.90 -24.04
CA ASN A 255 -39.77 -5.07 -23.69
C ASN A 255 -39.19 -3.72 -23.20
N PRO A 256 -38.59 -3.64 -21.99
CA PRO A 256 -38.01 -2.41 -21.45
C PRO A 256 -37.04 -1.73 -22.42
N ARG A 257 -36.27 -2.49 -23.21
CA ARG A 257 -35.34 -1.96 -24.24
C ARG A 257 -36.02 -1.18 -25.36
N GLY A 258 -37.29 -1.46 -25.63
CA GLY A 258 -38.07 -0.79 -26.67
C GLY A 258 -38.73 0.50 -26.20
N VAL A 259 -38.94 0.66 -24.89
CA VAL A 259 -39.80 1.72 -24.32
C VAL A 259 -39.02 2.73 -23.47
N LEU A 260 -37.99 2.30 -22.74
CA LEU A 260 -37.24 3.15 -21.80
C LEU A 260 -36.21 4.09 -22.48
N GLY A 261 -36.29 4.25 -23.81
CA GLY A 261 -35.51 5.21 -24.56
C GLY A 261 -34.09 4.78 -24.93
N ASP A 262 -33.34 5.72 -25.49
CA ASP A 262 -31.98 5.48 -26.02
C ASP A 262 -30.94 5.38 -24.91
N GLU A 263 -31.09 6.16 -23.83
CA GLU A 263 -30.20 6.10 -22.65
C GLU A 263 -30.17 4.69 -22.03
N TYR A 264 -31.33 4.01 -21.96
CA TYR A 264 -31.42 2.61 -21.48
C TYR A 264 -30.58 1.66 -22.33
N ARG A 265 -30.54 1.89 -23.65
CA ARG A 265 -29.82 1.07 -24.63
C ARG A 265 -28.33 1.39 -24.68
N GLU A 266 -27.97 2.67 -24.68
CA GLU A 266 -26.60 3.16 -24.71
C GLU A 266 -25.82 2.75 -23.46
N LEU A 267 -26.46 2.88 -22.28
CA LEU A 267 -25.87 2.48 -21.02
C LEU A 267 -25.97 0.96 -20.79
N ARG A 268 -26.58 0.18 -21.69
CA ARG A 268 -26.71 -1.29 -21.60
C ARG A 268 -27.41 -1.78 -20.33
N PHE A 269 -28.48 -1.12 -19.92
CA PHE A 269 -29.30 -1.62 -18.83
C PHE A 269 -30.01 -2.93 -19.21
N ARG A 270 -30.13 -3.82 -18.22
CA ARG A 270 -30.77 -5.11 -18.33
C ARG A 270 -31.72 -5.32 -17.16
N GLU A 271 -32.91 -5.81 -17.47
CA GLU A 271 -33.91 -6.13 -16.46
C GLU A 271 -33.36 -7.22 -15.53
N TRP A 272 -33.38 -6.95 -14.23
CA TRP A 272 -33.01 -7.90 -13.19
C TRP A 272 -34.24 -8.49 -12.53
N THR A 273 -35.21 -7.65 -12.17
CA THR A 273 -36.49 -8.05 -11.58
C THR A 273 -37.56 -7.02 -11.88
N SER A 274 -38.83 -7.45 -11.87
CA SER A 274 -39.98 -6.58 -12.05
C SER A 274 -41.06 -6.92 -11.02
N PHE A 275 -41.82 -5.91 -10.60
CA PHE A 275 -42.87 -6.06 -9.60
C PHE A 275 -44.00 -5.05 -9.82
N ASP A 276 -45.21 -5.44 -9.44
CA ASP A 276 -46.37 -4.56 -9.49
C ASP A 276 -46.58 -3.89 -8.14
N PHE A 277 -46.67 -2.56 -8.13
CA PHE A 277 -47.00 -1.79 -6.95
C PHE A 277 -48.04 -0.71 -7.28
N ASN A 278 -49.15 -0.71 -6.54
CA ASN A 278 -50.22 0.27 -6.69
C ASN A 278 -50.77 0.39 -8.14
N GLY A 279 -50.91 -0.74 -8.83
CA GLY A 279 -51.39 -0.79 -10.22
C GLY A 279 -50.39 -0.28 -11.27
N THR A 280 -49.15 0.04 -10.88
CA THR A 280 -48.05 0.38 -11.79
C THR A 280 -47.03 -0.75 -11.78
N HIS A 281 -46.61 -1.18 -12.97
CA HIS A 281 -45.55 -2.17 -13.12
C HIS A 281 -44.20 -1.46 -13.07
N TYR A 282 -43.32 -1.90 -12.18
CA TYR A 282 -41.97 -1.36 -12.05
C TYR A 282 -40.95 -2.39 -12.52
N VAL A 283 -40.00 -1.94 -13.32
CA VAL A 283 -38.86 -2.74 -13.76
C VAL A 283 -37.61 -2.21 -13.07
N VAL A 284 -36.91 -3.10 -12.37
CA VAL A 284 -35.60 -2.83 -11.79
C VAL A 284 -34.56 -3.33 -12.77
N SER A 285 -33.77 -2.39 -13.29
CA SER A 285 -32.72 -2.68 -14.24
C SER A 285 -31.35 -2.37 -13.65
N ALA A 286 -30.42 -3.30 -13.88
CA ALA A 286 -29.02 -3.16 -13.54
C ALA A 286 -28.20 -3.02 -14.81
N ARG A 287 -27.09 -2.30 -14.74
CA ARG A 287 -26.16 -2.17 -15.87
C ARG A 287 -25.30 -3.43 -16.02
N ASP A 288 -25.08 -3.88 -17.26
CA ASP A 288 -24.26 -5.04 -17.65
C ASP A 288 -22.99 -4.59 -18.40
#